data_AF-A0A7C7GLE3-F1
#
_entry.id   AF-A0A7C7GLE3-F1
#
_cell.length_a   1.000
_cell.length_b   1.000
_cell.length_c   1.000
_cell.angle_alpha   90.00
_cell.angle_beta   90.00
_cell.angle_gamma   90.00
#
_symmetry.space_group_name_H-M   'P 1'
#
loop_
_entity.id
_entity.type
_entity.pdbx_description
1 polymer ?
#
loop_
_entity_poly.entity_id
_entity_poly.type
_entity_poly.pdbx_seq_one_letter_code
_entity_poly.pdbx_strand_id
1 'polypeptide(L)' 'MKARQIFKNYKRAIILVGALSFNSGYAQDIHFSQFYQVPQLINPSLAGGFNGDFRAIVNFRDQWSNVAPYKT' A
#
# COMPACT_ATOMS: atom_id res chain seq x y z
N MET A 1 37.10 -7.42 -39.92
CA MET A 1 35.73 -6.92 -39.61
C MET A 1 35.07 -7.52 -38.36
N LYS A 2 35.30 -8.82 -38.01
CA LYS A 2 34.67 -9.46 -36.84
C LYS A 2 35.04 -8.86 -35.47
N ALA A 3 36.29 -8.44 -35.27
CA ALA A 3 36.73 -7.85 -33.99
C ALA A 3 35.96 -6.57 -33.62
N ARG A 4 35.69 -5.68 -34.58
CA ARG A 4 34.89 -4.46 -34.38
C ARG A 4 33.43 -4.73 -34.04
N GLN A 5 32.90 -5.89 -34.44
CA GLN A 5 31.54 -6.33 -34.15
C GLN A 5 31.43 -6.88 -32.71
N ILE A 6 32.41 -7.69 -32.31
CA ILE A 6 32.58 -8.14 -30.91
C ILE A 6 32.68 -6.90 -30.01
N PHE A 7 33.61 -6.00 -30.38
CA PHE A 7 33.61 -4.54 -30.23
C PHE A 7 32.33 -3.83 -29.68
N LYS A 8 31.23 -4.15 -30.35
CA LYS A 8 29.96 -3.41 -30.29
C LYS A 8 28.93 -4.16 -29.46
N ASN A 9 29.03 -5.49 -29.43
CA ASN A 9 28.15 -6.39 -28.70
C ASN A 9 28.39 -6.32 -27.19
N TYR A 10 29.63 -6.26 -26.73
CA TYR A 10 29.89 -6.13 -25.29
C TYR A 10 29.51 -4.74 -24.76
N LYS A 11 29.63 -3.66 -25.56
CA LYS A 11 29.14 -2.33 -25.18
C LYS A 11 27.62 -2.35 -24.99
N ARG A 12 26.89 -3.03 -25.88
CA ARG A 12 25.43 -3.22 -25.76
C ARG A 12 25.07 -4.05 -24.52
N ALA A 13 25.83 -5.09 -24.22
CA ALA A 13 25.62 -5.92 -23.04
C ALA A 13 25.80 -5.12 -21.74
N ILE A 14 26.84 -4.28 -21.64
CA ILE A 14 27.08 -3.42 -20.47
C ILE A 14 25.93 -2.43 -20.26
N ILE A 15 25.42 -1.82 -21.35
CA ILE A 15 24.29 -0.90 -21.28
C ILE A 15 23.01 -1.61 -20.81
N LEU A 16 22.76 -2.83 -21.29
CA LEU A 16 21.62 -3.66 -20.87
C LEU A 16 21.67 -4.05 -19.40
N VAL A 17 22.85 -4.43 -18.88
CA VAL A 17 23.03 -4.79 -17.46
C VAL A 17 22.85 -3.55 -16.57
N GLY A 18 23.38 -2.39 -16.98
CA GLY A 18 23.18 -1.14 -16.26
C GLY A 18 21.70 -0.73 -16.17
N ALA A 19 20.91 -0.95 -17.22
CA ALA A 19 19.49 -0.62 -17.25
C ALA A 19 18.63 -1.52 -16.33
N LEU A 20 19.05 -2.76 -16.06
CA LEU A 20 18.32 -3.70 -15.20
C LEU A 20 18.58 -3.50 -13.69
N SER A 21 19.49 -2.59 -13.33
CA SER A 21 19.94 -2.39 -11.94
C SER A 21 19.01 -1.48 -11.11
N PHE A 22 17.97 -0.90 -11.72
CA PHE A 22 17.03 0.01 -11.05
C PHE A 22 15.81 -0.75 -10.46
N ASN A 23 15.97 -1.41 -9.32
CA ASN A 23 14.89 -2.21 -8.70
C ASN A 23 14.34 -1.67 -7.37
N SER A 24 14.69 -0.46 -6.95
CA SER A 24 14.26 0.08 -5.65
C SER A 24 13.59 1.45 -5.79
N GLY A 25 12.38 1.45 -6.34
CA GLY A 25 11.45 2.57 -6.23
C GLY A 25 10.54 2.37 -5.01
N TYR A 26 10.65 3.23 -4.00
CA TYR A 26 9.69 3.29 -2.90
C TYR A 26 8.41 3.97 -3.38
N ALA A 27 7.52 3.19 -4.00
CA ALA A 27 6.23 3.66 -4.52
C ALA A 27 5.03 3.06 -3.76
N GLN A 28 5.23 2.61 -2.52
CA GLN A 28 4.10 2.26 -1.67
C GLN A 28 3.60 3.51 -0.97
N ASP A 29 2.38 3.91 -1.28
CA ASP A 29 1.69 4.95 -0.53
C ASP A 29 1.59 4.53 0.94
N ILE A 30 1.68 5.52 1.83
CA ILE A 30 1.43 5.29 3.25
C ILE A 30 -0.05 4.93 3.40
N HIS A 31 -0.34 3.65 3.53
CA HIS A 31 -1.69 3.18 3.81
C HIS A 31 -1.93 3.33 5.31
N PHE A 32 -2.71 4.34 5.68
CA PHE A 32 -3.13 4.53 7.07
C PHE A 32 -4.21 3.50 7.41
N SER A 33 -3.81 2.36 7.96
CA SER A 33 -4.76 1.35 8.41
C SER A 33 -5.10 1.54 9.88
N GLN A 34 -6.31 2.02 10.15
CA GLN A 34 -6.85 2.26 11.49
C GLN A 34 -7.31 0.96 12.20
N PHE A 35 -6.58 -0.15 12.04
CA PHE A 35 -7.01 -1.47 12.52
C PHE A 35 -7.29 -1.50 14.03
N TYR A 36 -6.56 -0.70 14.81
CA TYR A 36 -6.69 -0.64 16.26
C TYR A 36 -7.62 0.46 16.77
N GLN A 37 -8.08 1.38 15.91
CA GLN A 37 -8.89 2.51 16.38
C GLN A 37 -10.34 2.09 16.64
N VAL A 38 -10.88 1.16 15.85
CA VAL A 38 -12.23 0.63 16.06
C VAL A 38 -12.28 -0.89 15.82
N PRO A 39 -11.70 -1.71 16.74
CA PRO A 39 -11.63 -3.17 16.58
C PRO A 39 -13.01 -3.82 16.39
N GLN A 40 -14.05 -3.22 16.98
CA GLN A 40 -15.44 -3.67 16.86
C GLN A 40 -15.99 -3.63 15.42
N LEU A 41 -15.45 -2.81 14.51
CA LEU A 41 -15.90 -2.81 13.11
C LEU A 41 -15.36 -3.98 12.30
N ILE A 42 -14.22 -4.53 12.72
CA ILE A 42 -13.54 -5.62 12.02
C ILE A 42 -14.08 -6.93 12.56
N ASN A 43 -14.07 -7.08 13.89
CA ASN A 43 -14.56 -8.28 14.55
C ASN A 43 -14.89 -7.96 16.03
N PRO A 44 -16.10 -8.28 16.51
CA PRO A 44 -16.48 -8.04 17.91
C PRO A 44 -15.57 -8.74 18.94
N SER A 45 -14.96 -9.87 18.60
CA SER A 45 -14.01 -10.57 19.49
C SER A 45 -12.73 -9.77 19.77
N LEU A 46 -12.36 -8.83 18.89
CA LEU A 46 -11.19 -7.97 19.07
C LEU A 46 -11.41 -6.85 20.11
N ALA A 47 -12.64 -6.66 20.60
CA ALA A 47 -12.92 -5.68 21.65
C ALA A 47 -12.10 -5.92 22.92
N GLY A 48 -11.96 -7.20 23.32
CA GLY A 48 -11.14 -7.64 24.47
C GLY A 48 -9.70 -8.02 24.11
N GLY A 49 -9.33 -8.00 22.82
CA GLY A 49 -7.98 -8.31 22.36
C GLY A 49 -7.02 -7.14 22.57
N PHE A 50 -6.71 -6.81 23.82
CA PHE A 50 -5.76 -5.75 24.14
C PHE A 50 -5.10 -5.93 25.50
N ASN A 51 -3.97 -5.25 25.68
CA ASN A 51 -3.26 -5.26 26.95
C ASN A 51 -3.74 -4.11 27.84
N GLY A 52 -4.61 -4.41 28.80
CA GLY A 52 -5.14 -3.48 29.79
C GLY A 52 -6.46 -3.94 30.40
N ASP A 53 -6.82 -3.38 31.55
CA ASP A 53 -8.02 -3.78 32.29
C ASP A 53 -9.30 -3.14 31.74
N PHE A 54 -9.19 -1.90 31.24
CA PHE A 54 -10.33 -1.14 30.73
C PHE A 54 -9.96 -0.39 29.45
N ARG A 55 -10.91 -0.36 28.51
CA ARG A 55 -10.81 0.39 27.26
C ARG A 55 -12.17 1.03 26.97
N ALA A 56 -12.16 2.34 26.76
CA ALA A 56 -13.30 3.09 26.24
C ALA A 56 -12.92 3.69 24.88
N ILE A 57 -13.83 3.63 23.92
CA ILE A 57 -13.65 4.20 22.58
C ILE A 57 -14.85 5.10 22.29
N VAL A 58 -14.58 6.34 21.91
CA VAL A 58 -15.61 7.29 21.44
C VAL A 58 -15.40 7.49 19.95
N ASN A 59 -16.42 7.14 19.16
CA ASN A 59 -16.39 7.26 17.71
C ASN A 59 -17.44 8.27 17.25
N PHE A 60 -17.01 9.34 16.58
CA PHE A 60 -17.91 10.26 15.88
C PHE A 60 -17.92 9.91 14.39
N ARG A 61 -19.10 9.77 13.80
CA ARG A 61 -19.29 9.60 12.36
C ARG A 61 -20.41 10.51 11.90
N ASP A 62 -20.13 11.25 10.85
CA ASP A 62 -21.15 11.97 10.09
C ASP A 62 -21.33 11.20 8.77
N GLN A 63 -22.55 10.74 8.51
CA GLN A 63 -22.91 10.14 7.22
C GLN A 63 -23.59 11.22 6.39
N TRP A 64 -23.29 11.31 5.10
CA TRP A 64 -23.97 12.26 4.23
C TRP A 64 -25.49 12.20 4.43
N SER A 65 -26.07 13.35 4.77
CA SER A 65 -27.53 13.53 4.76
C SER A 65 -28.03 13.11 3.39
N ASN A 66 -28.84 12.07 3.36
CA ASN A 66 -29.43 11.42 2.18
C ASN A 66 -29.72 12.43 1.05
N VAL A 67 -28.81 12.56 0.08
CA VAL A 67 -29.04 13.44 -1.09
C VAL A 67 -29.94 12.66 -2.04
N ALA A 68 -31.25 12.82 -1.79
CA ALA A 68 -32.42 12.34 -2.52
C ALA A 68 -32.75 10.83 -2.47
N PRO A 69 -34.02 10.46 -2.21
CA PRO A 69 -34.48 9.10 -2.42
C PRO A 69 -34.47 8.78 -3.93
N TYR A 70 -33.80 7.69 -4.30
CA TYR A 70 -33.93 7.09 -5.62
C TYR A 70 -35.41 6.77 -5.86
N LYS A 71 -36.00 7.41 -6.87
CA LYS A 71 -37.34 7.09 -7.38
C LYS A 71 -37.19 6.24 -8.64
N THR A 72 -37.70 5.02 -8.60
CA THR A 72 -37.99 4.18 -9.79
C THR A 72 -39.26 4.66 -10.49
#